data_AF-A0A6M0IJC1-F1
#
_entry.id   AF-A0A6M0IJC1-F1
#
_cell.length_a   1.000
_cell.length_b   1.000
_cell.length_c   1.000
_cell.angle_alpha   90.00
_cell.angle_beta   90.00
_cell.angle_gamma   90.00
#
_symmetry.space_group_name_H-M   'P 1'
#
loop_
_entity.id
_entity.type
_entity.pdbx_description
1 polymer ?
#
loop_
_entity_poly.entity_id
_entity_poly.type
_entity_poly.pdbx_seq_one_letter_code
_entity_poly.pdbx_strand_id
1 'polypeptide(L)' 'MYAKSRKMGYMARKNISRQLVFMPSLNLGGQWMSKAGFVIGQTVRVTVESGKIIIEQ' A
#
# COMPACT_ATOMS: atom_id res chain seq x y z
N MET A 1 23.12 -14.43 32.05
CA MET A 1 22.23 -13.38 31.49
C MET A 1 20.79 -13.74 31.79
N TYR A 2 20.09 -12.96 32.63
CA TYR A 2 18.67 -13.20 32.92
C TYR A 2 17.83 -12.55 31.81
N ALA A 3 17.18 -13.35 30.96
CA ALA A 3 16.26 -12.83 29.97
C ALA A 3 14.98 -12.36 30.70
N LYS A 4 14.85 -11.06 30.95
CA LYS A 4 13.62 -10.47 31.52
C LYS A 4 12.45 -10.81 30.59
N SER A 5 11.53 -11.65 31.08
CA SER A 5 10.30 -11.97 30.36
C SER A 5 9.52 -10.68 30.10
N ARG A 6 9.28 -10.36 28.83
CA ARG A 6 8.59 -9.13 28.43
C ARG A 6 7.10 -9.30 28.68
N LYS A 7 6.42 -8.24 29.15
CA LYS A 7 4.96 -8.26 29.32
C LYS A 7 4.27 -8.61 27.99
N MET A 8 3.27 -9.50 28.03
CA MET A 8 2.50 -9.98 26.88
C MET A 8 2.07 -8.85 25.92
N GLY A 9 1.52 -7.76 26.45
CA GLY A 9 1.10 -6.62 25.63
C GLY A 9 2.24 -5.94 24.85
N TYR A 10 3.47 -5.94 25.38
CA TYR A 10 4.65 -5.43 24.68
C TYR A 10 5.10 -6.39 23.56
N MET A 11 4.96 -7.70 23.75
CA MET A 11 5.25 -8.70 22.71
C MET A 11 4.23 -8.63 21.57
N ALA A 12 2.95 -8.39 21.86
CA ALA A 12 1.90 -8.22 20.86
C ALA A 12 2.13 -6.98 19.97
N ARG A 13 2.43 -5.82 20.56
CA ARG A 13 2.70 -4.57 19.81
C ARG A 13 3.90 -4.68 18.86
N LYS A 14 4.95 -5.38 19.28
CA LYS A 14 6.14 -5.63 18.43
C LYS A 14 5.81 -6.46 17.18
N ASN A 15 4.74 -7.25 17.21
CA ASN A 15 4.30 -8.07 16.09
C ASN A 15 3.31 -7.35 15.18
N ILE A 16 2.54 -6.38 15.68
CA ILE A 16 1.66 -5.53 14.85
C ILE A 16 2.46 -4.76 13.79
N SER A 17 3.57 -4.13 14.19
CA SER A 17 4.42 -3.39 13.24
C SER A 17 5.15 -4.30 12.24
N ARG A 18 5.25 -5.61 12.51
CA ARG A 18 5.81 -6.61 11.59
C ARG A 18 4.80 -7.16 10.58
N GLN A 19 3.51 -6.91 10.81
CA GLN A 19 2.44 -7.27 9.87
C GLN A 19 2.05 -6.12 8.93
N LEU A 20 2.62 -4.92 9.12
CA LEU A 20 2.57 -3.87 8.11
C LEU A 20 3.45 -4.31 6.93
N VAL A 21 2.87 -5.14 6.07
CA VAL A 21 3.41 -5.40 4.73
C VAL A 21 3.47 -4.03 4.07
N PHE A 22 4.69 -3.54 3.85
CA PHE A 22 4.93 -2.32 3.11
C PHE A 22 4.53 -2.57 1.65
N MET A 23 3.24 -2.46 1.36
CA MET A 23 2.75 -2.48 0.00
C MET A 23 3.05 -1.10 -0.58
N PRO A 24 3.86 -0.99 -1.64
CA PRO A 24 4.02 0.26 -2.34
C PRO A 24 2.65 0.65 -2.88
N SER A 25 2.00 1.61 -2.22
CA SER A 25 0.74 2.20 -2.66
C SER A 25 1.05 3.51 -3.34
N LEU A 26 0.63 3.63 -4.59
CA LEU A 26 0.69 4.88 -5.31
C LEU A 26 -0.60 5.65 -4.97
N ASN A 27 -0.51 6.64 -4.09
CA ASN A 27 -1.65 7.51 -3.82
C ASN A 27 -1.83 8.48 -4.99
N LEU A 28 -2.71 8.09 -5.88
CA LEU A 28 -3.10 8.78 -7.09
C LEU A 28 -4.09 9.92 -6.79
N GLY A 29 -3.71 10.81 -5.86
CA GLY A 29 -4.57 11.90 -5.38
C GLY A 29 -4.80 13.01 -6.41
N GLY A 30 -5.95 13.69 -6.31
CA GLY A 30 -6.29 14.87 -7.11
C GLY A 30 -7.19 14.56 -8.32
N GLN A 31 -7.38 15.58 -9.17
CA GLN A 31 -8.31 15.51 -10.31
C GLN A 31 -7.69 14.95 -11.58
N TRP A 32 -6.44 14.48 -11.55
CA TRP A 32 -5.71 14.10 -12.75
C TRP A 32 -6.34 12.88 -13.46
N MET A 33 -6.89 11.89 -12.73
CA MET A 33 -7.66 10.79 -13.31
C MET A 33 -8.89 11.30 -14.06
N SER A 34 -9.65 12.20 -13.43
CA SER A 34 -10.83 12.81 -14.05
C SER A 34 -10.47 13.65 -15.27
N LYS A 35 -9.37 14.42 -15.21
CA LYS A 35 -8.83 15.20 -16.34
C LYS A 35 -8.30 14.32 -17.46
N ALA A 36 -7.80 13.13 -17.15
CA ALA A 36 -7.41 12.11 -18.12
C ALA A 36 -8.62 11.34 -18.67
N GLY A 37 -9.85 11.64 -18.22
CA GLY A 37 -11.09 11.07 -18.73
C GLY A 37 -11.57 9.80 -18.03
N PHE A 38 -10.93 9.40 -16.92
CA PHE A 38 -11.36 8.24 -16.13
C PHE A 38 -12.52 8.59 -15.19
N VAL A 39 -13.44 7.63 -15.03
CA VAL A 39 -14.62 7.76 -14.17
C VAL A 39 -14.43 6.98 -12.87
N ILE A 40 -14.97 7.50 -11.76
CA ILE A 40 -14.94 6.80 -10.47
C ILE A 40 -15.74 5.50 -10.57
N GLY A 41 -15.14 4.38 -10.15
CA GLY A 41 -15.76 3.05 -10.24
C GLY A 41 -15.58 2.36 -11.60
N GLN A 42 -14.89 3.01 -12.55
CA GLN A 42 -14.52 2.39 -13.82
C GLN A 42 -13.48 1.29 -13.58
N THR A 43 -13.68 0.15 -14.24
CA THR A 43 -12.65 -0.90 -14.31
C THR A 43 -11.58 -0.44 -15.28
N VAL A 44 -10.31 -0.51 -14.88
CA VAL A 44 -9.17 -0.10 -15.69
C VAL A 44 -8.18 -1.24 -15.80
N ARG A 45 -7.46 -1.29 -16.92
CA ARG A 45 -6.33 -2.20 -17.10
C ARG A 45 -5.06 -1.51 -16.62
N VAL A 46 -4.33 -2.17 -15.73
CA VAL A 46 -3.02 -1.69 -15.26
C VAL A 46 -1.94 -2.63 -15.77
N THR A 47 -1.00 -2.10 -16.52
CA THR A 47 0.19 -2.82 -16.98
C THR A 47 1.44 -2.14 -16.45
N VAL A 48 2.48 -2.94 -16.20
CA VAL A 48 3.79 -2.46 -15.78
C VAL A 48 4.77 -2.79 -16.89
N GLU A 49 5.32 -1.75 -17.49
CA GLU A 49 6.43 -1.85 -18.44
C GLU A 49 7.68 -1.26 -17.80
N SER A 50 8.87 -1.54 -18.35
CA SER A 50 10.16 -1.14 -17.78
C SER A 50 10.21 0.33 -17.34
N GLY A 51 10.03 0.58 -16.03
CA GLY A 51 10.05 1.90 -15.41
C GLY A 51 8.75 2.72 -15.51
N LYS A 52 7.65 2.15 -16.00
CA LYS A 52 6.37 2.84 -16.21
C LYS A 52 5.19 2.00 -15.74
N ILE A 53 4.20 2.68 -15.16
CA ILE A 53 2.86 2.14 -14.91
C ILE A 53 1.95 2.76 -15.96
N ILE A 54 1.27 1.91 -16.72
CA ILE A 54 0.34 2.33 -17.76
C ILE A 54 -1.07 1.95 -17.28
N ILE A 55 -1.99 2.91 -17.34
CA ILE A 55 -3.39 2.76 -16.94
C ILE A 55 -4.24 3.05 -18.18
N GLU A 56 -5.04 2.07 -18.59
CA GLU A 56 -5.89 2.13 -19.78
C GLU A 56 -7.35 1.86 -19.41
N GLN A 57 -8.27 2.42 -20.20
CA GLN A 57 -9.71 2.20 -20.09
C GLN A 57 -10.13 0.87 -20.72
#